data_AF-R6GWS3-F1
#
_entry.id   AF-R6GWS3-F1
#
_cell.length_a   1.000
_cell.length_b   1.000
_cell.length_c   1.000
_cell.angle_alpha   90.00
_cell.angle_beta   90.00
_cell.angle_gamma   90.00
#
_symmetry.space_group_name_H-M   'P 1'
#
loop_
_entity.id
_entity.type
_entity.pdbx_description
1 polymer ?
#
loop_
_entity_poly.entity_id
_entity_poly.type
_entity_poly.pdbx_seq_one_letter_code
_entity_poly.pdbx_strand_id
1 'polypeptide(L)'
;MSNKLKGFCLIILAIGVFVMTVIFNNNDNKIATELYNNYENVSSTEVKEENNGKLVATNGEITLLQEELTDEDFNVSVSSAVLKRKVEVFVWTEEQTTENGQTSYTYRKKWSDELIDSSKFRFQDRYINPKKISYESKTIYNNQVKLGAFTLGENELKQLSVKTKLTPNVNKKKLPKGFSIVGDYITDAKNIESPEVGNIRISYTYNVDSSLSVLAKQNGTSFDYYKTKNEKQVDVLLSGIKNGEEIIKCFENNNYTRNNILVIIALVLTTLGIIKLMKKE
;
A
#
# COMPACT_ATOMS: atom_id res chain seq x y z
N MET A 1 -20.03 -15.37 27.14
CA MET A 1 -21.05 -14.78 26.22
C MET A 1 -21.69 -15.91 25.44
N SER A 2 -23.01 -16.09 25.54
CA SER A 2 -23.75 -17.18 24.87
C SER A 2 -23.69 -17.06 23.34
N ASN A 3 -23.90 -18.16 22.61
CA ASN A 3 -23.94 -18.15 21.14
C ASN A 3 -25.02 -17.18 20.62
N LYS A 4 -26.16 -17.11 21.30
CA LYS A 4 -27.24 -16.18 20.97
C LYS A 4 -26.82 -14.72 21.11
N LEU A 5 -26.16 -14.38 22.23
CA LEU A 5 -25.70 -13.01 22.46
C LEU A 5 -24.62 -12.60 21.45
N LYS A 6 -23.70 -13.50 21.09
CA LYS A 6 -22.73 -13.27 20.00
C LYS A 6 -23.41 -13.08 18.64
N GLY A 7 -24.43 -13.88 18.34
CA GLY A 7 -25.19 -13.76 17.10
C GLY A 7 -25.92 -12.43 16.97
N PHE A 8 -26.57 -11.98 18.05
CA PHE A 8 -27.22 -10.67 18.10
C PHE A 8 -26.23 -9.50 17.91
N CYS A 9 -25.06 -9.56 18.56
CA CYS A 9 -24.02 -8.56 18.38
C CYS A 9 -23.51 -8.47 16.93
N LEU A 10 -23.36 -9.62 16.24
CA LEU A 10 -22.95 -9.64 14.83
C LEU A 10 -23.98 -8.97 13.91
N ILE A 11 -25.27 -9.16 14.18
CA ILE A 11 -26.35 -8.53 13.41
C ILE A 11 -26.37 -7.01 13.65
N ILE A 12 -26.24 -6.57 14.90
CA ILE A 12 -26.13 -5.13 15.21
C ILE A 12 -24.94 -4.51 14.49
N LEU A 13 -23.78 -5.17 14.52
CA LEU A 13 -22.60 -4.70 13.82
C LEU A 13 -22.83 -4.61 12.31
N ALA A 14 -23.47 -5.61 11.71
CA ALA A 14 -23.82 -5.60 10.29
C ALA A 14 -24.73 -4.41 9.91
N ILE A 15 -25.75 -4.12 10.73
CA ILE A 15 -26.62 -2.96 10.54
C ILE A 15 -25.80 -1.66 10.62
N GLY A 16 -24.89 -1.55 11.59
CA GLY A 16 -24.00 -0.39 11.72
C GLY A 16 -23.12 -0.18 10.48
N VAL A 17 -22.50 -1.26 9.96
CA VAL A 17 -21.69 -1.22 8.72
C VAL A 17 -22.54 -0.81 7.53
N PHE A 18 -23.76 -1.33 7.42
CA PHE A 18 -24.67 -0.98 6.33
C PHE A 18 -25.07 0.51 6.37
N VAL A 19 -25.48 1.01 7.54
CA VAL A 19 -25.81 2.43 7.74
C VAL A 19 -24.62 3.33 7.42
N MET A 20 -23.43 2.97 7.90
CA MET A 20 -22.18 3.67 7.57
C MET A 20 -21.93 3.71 6.05
N THR A 21 -22.17 2.60 5.36
CA THR A 21 -21.98 2.51 3.90
C THR A 21 -22.92 3.45 3.15
N VAL A 22 -24.18 3.56 3.57
CA VAL A 22 -25.14 4.51 3.00
C VAL A 22 -24.68 5.96 3.20
N ILE A 23 -24.17 6.29 4.39
CA ILE A 23 -23.63 7.63 4.69
C ILE A 23 -22.42 7.93 3.80
N PHE A 24 -21.48 6.99 3.69
CA PHE A 24 -20.33 7.12 2.81
C PHE A 24 -20.73 7.32 1.36
N ASN A 25 -21.63 6.50 0.82
CA ASN A 25 -22.09 6.63 -0.56
C ASN A 25 -22.71 8.01 -0.84
N ASN A 26 -23.53 8.52 0.09
CA ASN A 26 -24.10 9.86 -0.05
C ASN A 26 -23.02 10.96 -0.01
N ASN A 27 -22.05 10.84 0.89
CA ASN A 27 -20.95 11.81 1.01
C ASN A 27 -20.02 11.77 -0.20
N ASP A 28 -19.67 10.59 -0.69
CA ASP A 28 -18.82 10.39 -1.86
C ASP A 28 -19.46 11.00 -3.12
N ASN A 29 -20.77 10.79 -3.33
CA ASN A 29 -21.51 11.38 -4.45
C ASN A 29 -21.51 12.92 -4.40
N LYS A 30 -21.72 13.51 -3.20
CA LYS A 30 -21.64 14.96 -3.01
C LYS A 30 -20.25 15.49 -3.32
N ILE A 31 -19.21 14.78 -2.88
CA ILE A 31 -17.81 15.13 -3.17
C ILE A 31 -17.56 15.06 -4.67
N ALA A 32 -17.96 13.98 -5.36
CA ALA A 32 -17.77 13.84 -6.80
C ALA A 32 -18.45 14.98 -7.58
N THR A 33 -19.70 15.31 -7.23
CA THR A 33 -20.40 16.47 -7.81
C THR A 33 -19.66 17.78 -7.54
N GLU A 34 -19.12 17.97 -6.34
CA GLU A 34 -18.29 19.14 -6.03
C GLU A 34 -17.03 19.18 -6.90
N LEU A 35 -16.34 18.05 -7.10
CA LEU A 35 -15.16 18.00 -7.96
C LEU A 35 -15.52 18.36 -9.40
N TYR A 36 -16.57 17.74 -9.98
CA TYR A 36 -17.02 18.02 -11.35
C TYR A 36 -17.36 19.50 -11.59
N ASN A 37 -17.91 20.18 -10.59
CA ASN A 37 -18.32 21.58 -10.70
C ASN A 37 -17.17 22.58 -10.53
N ASN A 38 -16.04 22.18 -9.93
CA ASN A 38 -14.98 23.10 -9.53
C ASN A 38 -13.62 22.84 -10.19
N TYR A 39 -13.41 21.70 -10.84
CA TYR A 39 -12.12 21.41 -11.46
C TYR A 39 -11.94 22.17 -12.78
N GLU A 40 -10.71 22.59 -13.04
CA GLU A 40 -10.31 23.17 -14.33
C GLU A 40 -9.27 22.26 -14.99
N ASN A 41 -9.45 21.90 -16.28
CA ASN A 41 -8.40 21.22 -17.05
C ASN A 41 -7.32 22.25 -17.42
N VAL A 42 -6.07 21.99 -17.05
CA VAL A 42 -4.94 22.91 -17.30
C VAL A 42 -3.81 22.18 -18.00
N SER A 43 -3.05 22.91 -18.82
CA SER A 43 -1.83 22.35 -19.43
C SER A 43 -0.79 22.06 -18.36
N SER A 44 -0.08 20.94 -18.49
CA SER A 44 1.06 20.63 -17.61
C SER A 44 2.32 21.39 -18.02
N THR A 45 2.40 21.92 -19.24
CA THR A 45 3.62 22.52 -19.80
C THR A 45 3.91 23.93 -19.32
N GLU A 46 2.94 24.58 -18.66
CA GLU A 46 3.05 25.93 -18.13
C GLU A 46 2.31 26.04 -16.80
N VAL A 47 2.85 26.84 -15.88
CA VAL A 47 2.19 27.18 -14.62
C VAL A 47 1.58 28.56 -14.77
N LYS A 48 0.26 28.67 -14.62
CA LYS A 48 -0.45 29.95 -14.60
C LYS A 48 -0.82 30.34 -13.18
N GLU A 49 -0.40 31.52 -12.74
CA GLU A 49 -0.69 32.04 -11.41
C GLU A 49 -2.20 32.18 -11.15
N GLU A 50 -3.00 32.43 -12.19
CA GLU A 50 -4.47 32.53 -12.08
C GLU A 50 -5.15 31.23 -11.60
N ASN A 51 -4.46 30.09 -11.70
CA ASN A 51 -4.96 28.79 -11.26
C ASN A 51 -4.55 28.46 -9.82
N ASN A 52 -3.66 29.25 -9.22
CA ASN A 52 -3.16 28.98 -7.87
C ASN A 52 -4.31 28.96 -6.86
N GLY A 53 -4.36 27.90 -6.03
CA GLY A 53 -5.43 27.67 -5.07
C GLY A 53 -6.72 27.04 -5.64
N LYS A 54 -6.83 26.86 -6.97
CA LYS A 54 -7.96 26.16 -7.59
C LYS A 54 -7.72 24.67 -7.67
N LEU A 55 -8.82 23.90 -7.75
CA LEU A 55 -8.78 22.49 -8.12
C LEU A 55 -8.45 22.38 -9.62
N VAL A 56 -7.32 21.77 -9.95
CA VAL A 56 -6.87 21.60 -11.34
C VAL A 56 -6.75 20.12 -11.68
N ALA A 57 -7.07 19.79 -12.92
CA ALA A 57 -6.76 18.51 -13.54
C ALA A 57 -5.69 18.73 -14.61
N THR A 58 -4.59 18.00 -14.53
CA THR A 58 -3.52 18.06 -15.54
C THR A 58 -2.90 16.70 -15.77
N ASN A 59 -2.19 16.53 -16.87
CA ASN A 59 -1.54 15.28 -17.24
C ASN A 59 -0.36 15.54 -18.18
N GLY A 60 0.50 14.55 -18.33
CA GLY A 60 1.67 14.64 -19.19
C GLY A 60 2.69 13.54 -18.94
N GLU A 61 3.73 13.54 -19.75
CA GLU A 61 4.92 12.74 -19.48
C GLU A 61 5.68 13.30 -18.26
N ILE A 62 6.32 12.41 -17.52
CA ILE A 62 7.18 12.80 -16.41
C ILE A 62 8.63 12.91 -16.85
N THR A 63 9.37 13.81 -16.20
CA THR A 63 10.82 13.92 -16.35
C THR A 63 11.46 13.77 -14.97
N LEU A 64 12.52 12.98 -14.91
CA LEU A 64 13.33 12.79 -13.70
C LEU A 64 14.57 13.68 -13.82
N LEU A 65 14.70 14.71 -12.99
CA LEU A 65 15.93 15.53 -12.99
C LEU A 65 17.05 14.85 -12.18
N GLN A 66 16.68 14.14 -11.12
CA GLN A 66 17.54 13.14 -10.50
C GLN A 66 17.43 11.86 -11.32
N GLU A 67 18.49 11.50 -12.04
CA GLU A 67 18.48 10.39 -12.99
C GLU A 67 18.32 9.02 -12.31
N GLU A 68 18.89 8.81 -11.12
CA GLU A 68 18.84 7.54 -10.40
C GLU A 68 18.53 7.68 -8.91
N LEU A 69 17.72 6.76 -8.40
CA LEU A 69 17.56 6.48 -6.97
C LEU A 69 18.52 5.36 -6.57
N THR A 70 19.21 5.52 -5.43
CA THR A 70 20.17 4.53 -4.93
C THR A 70 19.85 4.11 -3.49
N ASP A 71 19.77 2.80 -3.26
CA ASP A 71 19.86 2.24 -1.92
C ASP A 71 21.33 1.99 -1.57
N GLU A 72 21.93 2.92 -0.84
CA GLU A 72 23.34 2.91 -0.44
C GLU A 72 23.74 1.67 0.38
N ASP A 73 22.80 1.06 1.12
CA ASP A 73 23.09 -0.13 1.95
C ASP A 73 23.54 -1.32 1.09
N PHE A 74 23.01 -1.41 -0.14
CA PHE A 74 23.26 -2.51 -1.07
C PHE A 74 23.78 -2.05 -2.43
N ASN A 75 24.01 -0.74 -2.60
CA ASN A 75 24.42 -0.09 -3.84
C ASN A 75 23.50 -0.41 -5.03
N VAL A 76 22.20 -0.56 -4.78
CA VAL A 76 21.19 -0.85 -5.82
C VAL A 76 20.64 0.46 -6.34
N SER A 77 20.81 0.70 -7.63
CA SER A 77 20.36 1.93 -8.30
C SER A 77 19.34 1.64 -9.40
N VAL A 78 18.40 2.55 -9.60
CA VAL A 78 17.44 2.51 -10.72
C VAL A 78 16.98 3.91 -11.10
N SER A 79 16.81 4.17 -12.39
CA SER A 79 16.13 5.38 -12.87
C SER A 79 14.61 5.23 -12.71
N SER A 80 14.05 5.90 -11.70
CA SER A 80 12.62 5.82 -11.36
C SER A 80 12.19 6.97 -10.46
N ALA A 81 10.87 7.22 -10.42
CA ALA A 81 10.27 8.12 -9.45
C ALA A 81 10.24 7.52 -8.02
N VAL A 82 10.15 6.19 -7.89
CA VAL A 82 10.05 5.50 -6.59
C VAL A 82 10.78 4.16 -6.64
N LEU A 83 11.63 3.90 -5.65
CA LEU A 83 12.28 2.61 -5.40
C LEU A 83 11.87 2.08 -4.03
N LYS A 84 11.38 0.85 -3.96
CA LYS A 84 10.98 0.19 -2.72
C LYS A 84 11.85 -1.02 -2.45
N ARG A 85 12.51 -1.02 -1.29
CA ARG A 85 13.19 -2.19 -0.71
C ARG A 85 12.20 -2.97 0.16
N LYS A 86 12.07 -4.28 -0.11
CA LYS A 86 11.40 -5.23 0.77
C LYS A 86 12.45 -6.17 1.40
N VAL A 87 12.51 -6.18 2.73
CA VAL A 87 13.32 -7.10 3.52
C VAL A 87 12.41 -8.17 4.11
N GLU A 88 12.79 -9.43 3.95
CA GLU A 88 12.13 -10.57 4.56
C GLU A 88 13.15 -11.39 5.35
N VAL A 89 12.74 -11.93 6.50
CA VAL A 89 13.55 -12.81 7.36
C VAL A 89 12.94 -14.21 7.39
N PHE A 90 13.77 -15.23 7.33
CA PHE A 90 13.32 -16.62 7.42
C PHE A 90 13.11 -16.99 8.89
N VAL A 91 11.87 -17.31 9.26
CA VAL A 91 11.45 -17.48 10.66
C VAL A 91 10.49 -18.65 10.83
N TRP A 92 10.40 -19.16 12.05
CA TRP A 92 9.33 -20.05 12.49
C TRP A 92 8.01 -19.30 12.65
N THR A 93 6.92 -19.97 12.30
CA THR A 93 5.54 -19.62 12.61
C THR A 93 4.90 -20.75 13.40
N GLU A 94 4.04 -20.39 14.35
CA GLU A 94 3.17 -21.32 15.06
C GLU A 94 1.72 -21.15 14.58
N GLU A 95 1.10 -22.25 14.20
CA GLU A 95 -0.33 -22.32 13.92
C GLU A 95 -1.01 -23.20 14.97
N GLN A 96 -2.06 -22.68 15.59
CA GLN A 96 -2.83 -23.37 16.60
C GLN A 96 -4.13 -23.90 16.00
N THR A 97 -4.45 -25.17 16.28
CA THR A 97 -5.73 -25.79 15.88
C THR A 97 -6.38 -26.41 17.11
N THR A 98 -7.65 -26.10 17.35
CA THR A 98 -8.42 -26.67 18.45
C THR A 98 -9.59 -27.46 17.90
N GLU A 99 -9.57 -28.78 18.07
CA GLU A 99 -10.62 -29.71 17.66
C GLU A 99 -11.04 -30.57 18.86
N ASN A 100 -12.35 -30.70 19.09
CA ASN A 100 -12.91 -31.48 20.20
C ASN A 100 -12.31 -31.19 21.60
N GLY A 101 -11.88 -29.94 21.82
CA GLY A 101 -11.23 -29.52 23.07
C GLY A 101 -9.74 -29.82 23.17
N GLN A 102 -9.17 -30.53 22.20
CA GLN A 102 -7.73 -30.77 22.10
C GLN A 102 -7.09 -29.69 21.23
N THR A 103 -6.02 -29.07 21.74
CA THR A 103 -5.26 -28.06 21.00
C THR A 103 -3.95 -28.66 20.51
N SER A 104 -3.71 -28.61 19.21
CA SER A 104 -2.46 -28.97 18.56
C SER A 104 -1.76 -27.72 18.02
N TYR A 105 -0.43 -27.79 17.94
CA TYR A 105 0.43 -26.71 17.46
C TYR A 105 1.28 -27.23 16.31
N THR A 106 1.22 -26.53 15.18
CA THR A 106 2.02 -26.85 13.99
C THR A 106 3.04 -25.76 13.75
N TYR A 107 4.29 -26.15 13.52
CA TYR A 107 5.38 -25.22 13.26
C TYR A 107 5.85 -25.33 11.83
N ARG A 108 6.01 -24.20 11.17
CA ARG A 108 6.53 -24.09 9.81
C ARG A 108 7.56 -22.98 9.74
N LYS A 109 8.48 -23.06 8.79
CA LYS A 109 9.36 -21.95 8.47
C LYS A 109 8.86 -21.23 7.25
N LYS A 110 8.96 -19.90 7.24
CA LYS A 110 8.64 -19.08 6.07
C LYS A 110 9.51 -17.83 6.04
N TRP A 111 9.60 -17.24 4.85
CA TRP A 111 10.00 -15.84 4.73
C TRP A 111 8.86 -14.94 5.25
N SER A 112 9.21 -13.99 6.11
CA SER A 112 8.28 -13.06 6.75
C SER A 112 8.83 -11.64 6.59
N ASP A 113 7.99 -10.68 6.21
CA ASP A 113 8.32 -9.25 6.20
C ASP A 113 8.20 -8.59 7.58
N GLU A 114 7.79 -9.36 8.58
CA GLU A 114 7.72 -8.96 9.98
C GLU A 114 8.49 -9.92 10.89
N LEU A 115 9.03 -9.40 11.99
CA LEU A 115 9.58 -10.21 13.06
C LEU A 115 8.44 -10.93 13.81
N ILE A 116 8.62 -12.23 14.06
CA ILE A 116 7.67 -13.03 14.81
C ILE A 116 8.25 -13.35 16.18
N ASP A 117 7.62 -12.82 17.22
CA ASP A 117 8.00 -13.02 18.61
C ASP A 117 7.75 -14.47 19.05
N SER A 118 8.78 -15.31 18.95
CA SER A 118 8.71 -16.73 19.29
C SER A 118 8.63 -17.01 20.79
N SER A 119 8.79 -16.02 21.69
CA SER A 119 8.60 -16.27 23.13
C SER A 119 7.13 -16.49 23.49
N LYS A 120 6.23 -16.26 22.53
CA LYS A 120 4.79 -16.55 22.66
C LYS A 120 4.44 -17.96 22.20
N PHE A 121 5.38 -18.68 21.59
CA PHE A 121 5.14 -20.03 21.11
C PHE A 121 5.01 -21.02 22.27
N ARG A 122 4.15 -22.03 22.09
CA ARG A 122 3.96 -23.13 23.03
C ARG A 122 5.25 -23.86 23.37
N PHE A 123 6.14 -24.04 22.38
CA PHE A 123 7.46 -24.66 22.52
C PHE A 123 8.57 -23.67 22.15
N GLN A 124 8.59 -22.50 22.79
CA GLN A 124 9.55 -21.43 22.57
C GLN A 124 11.04 -21.85 22.63
N ASP A 125 11.39 -22.86 23.43
CA ASP A 125 12.79 -23.33 23.57
C ASP A 125 13.29 -24.12 22.35
N ARG A 126 12.39 -24.55 21.46
CA ARG A 126 12.72 -25.34 20.26
C ARG A 126 12.64 -24.52 18.98
N TYR A 127 11.73 -23.55 18.93
CA TYR A 127 11.41 -22.78 17.73
C TYR A 127 11.75 -21.31 17.97
N ILE A 128 13.05 -21.01 17.93
CA ILE A 128 13.58 -19.70 18.28
C ILE A 128 13.71 -18.84 17.03
N ASN A 129 13.12 -17.64 17.05
CA ASN A 129 13.29 -16.62 16.04
C ASN A 129 14.27 -15.54 16.48
N PRO A 130 14.92 -14.83 15.54
CA PRO A 130 15.70 -13.64 15.87
C PRO A 130 14.82 -12.56 16.51
N LYS A 131 15.37 -11.82 17.47
CA LYS A 131 14.69 -10.68 18.12
C LYS A 131 14.86 -9.35 17.36
N LYS A 132 15.79 -9.30 16.41
CA LYS A 132 16.11 -8.13 15.60
C LYS A 132 16.68 -8.55 14.24
N ILE A 133 16.52 -7.69 13.24
CA ILE A 133 17.13 -7.81 11.92
C ILE A 133 18.00 -6.57 11.65
N SER A 134 19.05 -6.72 10.85
CA SER A 134 20.03 -5.66 10.59
C SER A 134 19.57 -4.61 9.58
N TYR A 135 18.52 -4.90 8.79
CA TYR A 135 18.02 -4.04 7.73
C TYR A 135 16.50 -4.05 7.74
N GLU A 136 15.91 -2.91 7.42
CA GLU A 136 14.46 -2.72 7.37
C GLU A 136 13.99 -2.45 5.94
N SER A 137 12.74 -2.79 5.64
CA SER A 137 12.09 -2.35 4.40
C SER A 137 12.00 -0.82 4.37
N LYS A 138 12.24 -0.19 3.21
CA LYS A 138 12.12 1.26 3.05
C LYS A 138 11.67 1.62 1.64
N THR A 139 11.11 2.81 1.49
CA THR A 139 10.81 3.40 0.18
C THR A 139 11.63 4.66 0.01
N ILE A 140 12.25 4.80 -1.16
CA ILE A 140 13.03 5.95 -1.59
C ILE A 140 12.22 6.67 -2.66
N TYR A 141 11.98 7.95 -2.46
CA TYR A 141 11.23 8.81 -3.38
C TYR A 141 12.19 9.76 -4.09
N ASN A 142 12.02 9.94 -5.39
CA ASN A 142 12.76 10.93 -6.17
C ASN A 142 12.22 12.32 -5.84
N ASN A 143 13.05 13.24 -5.37
CA ASN A 143 12.62 14.58 -4.97
C ASN A 143 12.63 15.59 -6.13
N GLN A 144 12.93 15.15 -7.36
CA GLN A 144 12.99 16.00 -8.55
C GLN A 144 12.21 15.42 -9.73
N VAL A 145 10.99 14.95 -9.47
CA VAL A 145 10.07 14.49 -10.52
C VAL A 145 9.24 15.66 -11.03
N LYS A 146 9.26 15.86 -12.35
CA LYS A 146 8.49 16.88 -13.06
C LYS A 146 7.33 16.27 -13.82
N LEU A 147 6.18 16.93 -13.79
CA LEU A 147 5.05 16.72 -14.69
C LEU A 147 4.89 17.99 -15.52
N GLY A 148 5.54 18.05 -16.68
CA GLY A 148 5.76 19.30 -17.39
C GLY A 148 6.47 20.35 -16.51
N ALA A 149 5.83 21.51 -16.31
CA ALA A 149 6.32 22.60 -15.47
C ALA A 149 6.08 22.38 -13.96
N PHE A 150 5.23 21.43 -13.57
CA PHE A 150 4.92 21.13 -12.17
C PHE A 150 5.94 20.18 -11.55
N THR A 151 6.14 20.30 -10.23
CA THR A 151 6.97 19.40 -9.42
C THR A 151 6.06 18.49 -8.61
N LEU A 152 6.30 17.18 -8.66
CA LEU A 152 5.59 16.20 -7.83
C LEU A 152 6.35 16.01 -6.52
N GLY A 153 5.64 16.15 -5.40
CA GLY A 153 6.18 15.94 -4.06
C GLY A 153 5.96 14.51 -3.57
N GLU A 154 6.39 14.25 -2.33
CA GLU A 154 6.28 12.92 -1.73
C GLU A 154 4.83 12.44 -1.58
N ASN A 155 3.88 13.36 -1.38
CA ASN A 155 2.45 13.02 -1.26
C ASN A 155 1.89 12.44 -2.55
N GLU A 156 2.27 13.02 -3.69
CA GLU A 156 1.91 12.52 -5.01
C GLU A 156 2.63 11.18 -5.25
N LEU A 157 3.96 11.13 -5.05
CA LEU A 157 4.75 9.94 -5.35
C LEU A 157 4.39 8.72 -4.49
N LYS A 158 3.86 8.91 -3.28
CA LYS A 158 3.31 7.84 -2.43
C LYS A 158 2.13 7.08 -3.06
N GLN A 159 1.42 7.70 -4.00
CA GLN A 159 0.28 7.11 -4.68
C GLN A 159 0.69 6.21 -5.87
N LEU A 160 1.95 6.30 -6.30
CA LEU A 160 2.45 5.53 -7.44
C LEU A 160 2.53 4.03 -7.16
N SER A 161 2.18 3.25 -8.18
CA SER A 161 2.33 1.79 -8.13
C SER A 161 3.78 1.38 -8.30
N VAL A 162 4.28 0.53 -7.39
CA VAL A 162 5.65 -0.01 -7.36
C VAL A 162 5.64 -1.55 -7.45
N LYS A 163 5.22 -2.07 -8.61
CA LYS A 163 5.02 -3.52 -8.83
C LYS A 163 6.13 -4.16 -9.66
N THR A 164 6.88 -3.38 -10.42
CA THR A 164 7.94 -3.91 -11.29
C THR A 164 9.10 -4.36 -10.44
N LYS A 165 9.49 -5.63 -10.54
CA LYS A 165 10.67 -6.17 -9.85
C LYS A 165 11.96 -5.63 -10.49
N LEU A 166 12.92 -5.31 -9.65
CA LEU A 166 14.28 -4.98 -10.06
C LEU A 166 15.20 -6.15 -9.76
N THR A 167 15.84 -6.70 -10.79
CA THR A 167 16.92 -7.67 -10.62
C THR A 167 18.21 -6.91 -10.25
N PRO A 168 18.79 -7.13 -9.07
CA PRO A 168 19.97 -6.38 -8.63
C PRO A 168 21.17 -6.63 -9.56
N ASN A 169 21.65 -5.58 -10.21
CA ASN A 169 22.88 -5.62 -11.01
C ASN A 169 23.97 -4.78 -10.33
N VAL A 170 24.49 -5.30 -9.22
CA VAL A 170 25.50 -4.60 -8.41
C VAL A 170 26.82 -5.36 -8.39
N ASN A 171 27.94 -4.64 -8.31
CA ASN A 171 29.24 -5.27 -8.13
C ASN A 171 29.27 -5.99 -6.78
N LYS A 172 29.44 -7.32 -6.81
CA LYS A 172 29.46 -8.17 -5.60
C LYS A 172 30.44 -7.69 -4.52
N LYS A 173 31.54 -7.01 -4.90
CA LYS A 173 32.51 -6.44 -3.96
C LYS A 173 31.97 -5.25 -3.14
N LYS A 174 30.90 -4.59 -3.62
CA LYS A 174 30.24 -3.48 -2.94
C LYS A 174 29.12 -3.94 -2.00
N LEU A 175 28.74 -5.22 -2.03
CA LEU A 175 27.74 -5.75 -1.10
C LEU A 175 28.29 -5.81 0.33
N PRO A 176 27.43 -5.63 1.35
CA PRO A 176 27.80 -5.91 2.72
C PRO A 176 28.36 -7.33 2.88
N LYS A 177 29.34 -7.50 3.78
CA LYS A 177 29.97 -8.80 4.01
C LYS A 177 28.92 -9.87 4.37
N GLY A 178 28.99 -11.01 3.69
CA GLY A 178 28.07 -12.13 3.90
C GLY A 178 26.87 -12.14 2.96
N PHE A 179 26.62 -11.06 2.21
CA PHE A 179 25.55 -11.01 1.22
C PHE A 179 26.00 -11.45 -0.17
N SER A 180 25.08 -12.03 -0.91
CA SER A 180 25.24 -12.45 -2.29
C SER A 180 23.95 -12.18 -3.09
N ILE A 181 24.07 -12.15 -4.41
CA ILE A 181 22.92 -11.99 -5.31
C ILE A 181 22.51 -13.38 -5.82
N VAL A 182 21.24 -13.73 -5.64
CA VAL A 182 20.63 -14.97 -6.15
C VAL A 182 19.29 -14.61 -6.80
N GLY A 183 19.25 -14.63 -8.14
CA GLY A 183 18.10 -14.17 -8.91
C GLY A 183 17.78 -12.70 -8.60
N ASP A 184 16.53 -12.43 -8.22
CA ASP A 184 16.05 -11.09 -7.85
C ASP A 184 16.36 -10.70 -6.39
N TYR A 185 17.09 -11.54 -5.65
CA TYR A 185 17.33 -11.34 -4.23
C TYR A 185 18.79 -11.01 -3.92
N ILE A 186 18.98 -10.10 -2.97
CA ILE A 186 20.22 -9.97 -2.20
C ILE A 186 20.00 -10.67 -0.85
N THR A 187 20.83 -11.64 -0.50
CA THR A 187 20.61 -12.49 0.68
C THR A 187 21.90 -12.88 1.38
N ASP A 188 21.84 -13.09 2.68
CA ASP A 188 22.91 -13.68 3.49
C ASP A 188 22.79 -15.21 3.64
N ALA A 189 21.74 -15.82 3.06
CA ALA A 189 21.58 -17.26 3.01
C ALA A 189 22.61 -17.87 2.05
N LYS A 190 23.31 -18.92 2.51
CA LYS A 190 24.23 -19.69 1.65
C LYS A 190 23.49 -20.43 0.52
N ASN A 191 22.27 -20.87 0.80
CA ASN A 191 21.36 -21.48 -0.17
C ASN A 191 19.95 -20.93 0.08
N ILE A 192 19.42 -20.14 -0.85
CA ILE A 192 18.10 -19.50 -0.69
C ILE A 192 16.94 -20.51 -0.73
N GLU A 193 17.15 -21.70 -1.32
CA GLU A 193 16.18 -22.80 -1.35
C GLU A 193 16.18 -23.63 -0.06
N SER A 194 17.22 -23.49 0.78
CA SER A 194 17.31 -24.12 2.09
C SER A 194 17.89 -23.13 3.13
N PRO A 195 17.16 -22.05 3.45
CA PRO A 195 17.65 -21.00 4.33
C PRO A 195 17.61 -21.42 5.81
N GLU A 196 18.47 -20.81 6.61
CA GLU A 196 18.50 -20.96 8.06
C GLU A 196 17.64 -19.89 8.74
N VAL A 197 17.11 -20.19 9.93
CA VAL A 197 16.31 -19.21 10.67
C VAL A 197 17.17 -18.02 11.03
N GLY A 198 16.69 -16.83 10.68
CA GLY A 198 17.42 -15.57 10.84
C GLY A 198 18.11 -15.08 9.58
N ASN A 199 18.24 -15.90 8.52
CA ASN A 199 18.66 -15.39 7.22
C ASN A 199 17.66 -14.36 6.70
N ILE A 200 18.18 -13.39 5.96
CA ILE A 200 17.38 -12.36 5.31
C ILE A 200 17.52 -12.44 3.80
N ARG A 201 16.45 -12.09 3.09
CA ARG A 201 16.46 -11.83 1.66
C ARG A 201 15.84 -10.48 1.38
N ILE A 202 16.36 -9.81 0.38
CA ILE A 202 16.02 -8.44 0.04
C ILE A 202 15.66 -8.41 -1.44
N SER A 203 14.51 -7.84 -1.75
CA SER A 203 14.05 -7.63 -3.11
C SER A 203 13.68 -6.17 -3.30
N TYR A 204 13.69 -5.73 -4.55
CA TYR A 204 13.39 -4.35 -4.91
C TYR A 204 12.23 -4.33 -5.91
N THR A 205 11.34 -3.35 -5.73
CA THR A 205 10.38 -2.97 -6.76
C THR A 205 10.45 -1.47 -7.02
N TYR A 206 10.06 -1.05 -8.21
CA TYR A 206 10.13 0.36 -8.60
C TYR A 206 8.95 0.78 -9.48
N ASN A 207 8.76 2.09 -9.62
CA ASN A 207 7.76 2.66 -10.51
C ASN A 207 8.29 2.76 -11.94
N VAL A 208 7.43 2.50 -12.93
CA VAL A 208 7.79 2.53 -14.36
C VAL A 208 6.87 3.44 -15.17
N ASP A 209 6.07 4.28 -14.50
CA ASP A 209 5.12 5.13 -15.19
C ASP A 209 5.89 6.25 -15.90
N SER A 210 5.71 6.38 -17.21
CA SER A 210 6.32 7.47 -18.01
C SER A 210 5.40 8.69 -18.14
N SER A 211 4.12 8.54 -17.82
CA SER A 211 3.12 9.60 -17.85
C SER A 211 2.16 9.48 -16.70
N LEU A 212 1.69 10.61 -16.19
CA LEU A 212 0.83 10.71 -15.01
C LEU A 212 -0.28 11.73 -15.24
N SER A 213 -1.32 11.62 -14.42
CA SER A 213 -2.42 12.58 -14.33
C SER A 213 -2.68 12.96 -12.88
N VAL A 214 -2.92 14.24 -12.63
CA VAL A 214 -3.13 14.82 -11.31
C VAL A 214 -4.50 15.50 -11.27
N LEU A 215 -5.23 15.30 -10.17
CA LEU A 215 -6.34 16.14 -9.75
C LEU A 215 -6.08 16.61 -8.32
N ALA A 216 -5.69 17.87 -8.18
CA ALA A 216 -5.26 18.44 -6.90
C ALA A 216 -5.42 19.98 -6.91
N LYS A 217 -5.22 20.61 -5.76
CA LYS A 217 -5.19 22.07 -5.70
C LYS A 217 -3.81 22.55 -6.19
N GLN A 218 -3.76 23.48 -7.15
CA GLN A 218 -2.48 24.08 -7.54
C GLN A 218 -1.90 24.90 -6.38
N ASN A 219 -0.60 24.75 -6.12
CA ASN A 219 0.17 25.54 -5.18
C ASN A 219 1.49 25.99 -5.83
N GLY A 220 1.47 27.14 -6.49
CA GLY A 220 2.56 27.61 -7.34
C GLY A 220 2.92 26.57 -8.39
N THR A 221 4.16 26.09 -8.38
CA THR A 221 4.68 25.05 -9.29
C THR A 221 4.53 23.62 -8.75
N SER A 222 3.67 23.42 -7.75
CA SER A 222 3.43 22.14 -7.08
C SER A 222 1.94 21.93 -6.84
N PHE A 223 1.61 20.84 -6.15
CA PHE A 223 0.25 20.51 -5.76
C PHE A 223 0.11 20.43 -4.25
N ASP A 224 -1.08 20.72 -3.80
CA ASP A 224 -1.57 20.54 -2.44
C ASP A 224 -2.90 19.78 -2.52
N TYR A 225 -3.36 19.21 -1.40
CA TYR A 225 -4.72 18.69 -1.36
C TYR A 225 -5.76 19.81 -1.55
N TYR A 226 -6.81 19.50 -2.31
CA TYR A 226 -8.04 20.28 -2.35
C TYR A 226 -8.93 19.84 -1.19
N LYS A 227 -9.42 20.81 -0.40
CA LYS A 227 -10.32 20.55 0.72
C LYS A 227 -11.76 20.79 0.28
N THR A 228 -12.57 19.74 0.26
CA THR A 228 -13.99 19.84 -0.11
C THR A 228 -14.80 20.50 1.00
N LYS A 229 -16.04 20.90 0.69
CA LYS A 229 -16.99 21.44 1.70
C LYS A 229 -17.29 20.44 2.83
N ASN A 230 -17.16 19.15 2.57
CA ASN A 230 -17.32 18.09 3.56
C ASN A 230 -15.99 17.75 4.28
N GLU A 231 -15.00 18.63 4.24
CA GLU A 231 -13.68 18.50 4.89
C GLU A 231 -12.81 17.35 4.35
N LYS A 232 -13.22 16.70 3.25
CA LYS A 232 -12.42 15.66 2.60
C LYS A 232 -11.25 16.31 1.87
N GLN A 233 -10.06 15.79 2.10
CA GLN A 233 -8.87 16.14 1.32
C GLN A 233 -8.83 15.27 0.05
N VAL A 234 -8.68 15.93 -1.10
CA VAL A 234 -8.59 15.32 -2.43
C VAL A 234 -7.26 15.73 -3.05
N ASP A 235 -6.42 14.72 -3.26
CA ASP A 235 -5.17 14.75 -3.99
C ASP A 235 -5.10 13.39 -4.68
N VAL A 236 -5.17 13.38 -6.00
CA VAL A 236 -5.26 12.16 -6.80
C VAL A 236 -4.18 12.19 -7.86
N LEU A 237 -3.31 11.18 -7.82
CA LEU A 237 -2.33 10.89 -8.85
C LEU A 237 -2.66 9.53 -9.49
N LEU A 238 -2.75 9.49 -10.82
CA LEU A 238 -3.00 8.27 -11.58
C LEU A 238 -1.92 8.05 -12.64
N SER A 239 -1.61 6.78 -12.90
CA SER A 239 -0.75 6.39 -14.02
C SER A 239 -1.45 6.64 -15.37
N GLY A 240 -0.66 7.08 -16.34
CA GLY A 240 -1.11 7.38 -17.70
C GLY A 240 -1.73 8.76 -17.87
N ILE A 241 -2.10 9.08 -19.11
CA ILE A 241 -2.77 10.32 -19.52
C ILE A 241 -4.28 10.17 -19.35
N LYS A 242 -4.88 11.05 -18.53
CA LYS A 242 -6.31 11.13 -18.22
C LYS A 242 -6.72 12.59 -18.09
N ASN A 243 -7.89 12.93 -18.62
CA ASN A 243 -8.49 14.24 -18.37
C ASN A 243 -9.19 14.28 -16.99
N GLY A 244 -9.62 15.46 -16.54
CA GLY A 244 -10.24 15.59 -15.22
C GLY A 244 -11.51 14.75 -15.03
N GLU A 245 -12.35 14.61 -16.07
CA GLU A 245 -13.55 13.75 -16.00
C GLU A 245 -13.17 12.29 -15.76
N GLU A 246 -12.15 11.77 -16.44
CA GLU A 246 -11.65 10.41 -16.25
C GLU A 246 -11.03 10.21 -14.86
N ILE A 247 -10.30 11.20 -14.34
CA ILE A 247 -9.73 11.13 -12.99
C ILE A 247 -10.86 11.08 -11.94
N ILE A 248 -11.88 11.93 -12.08
CA ILE A 248 -13.04 11.95 -11.15
C ILE A 248 -13.83 10.64 -11.27
N LYS A 249 -14.04 10.10 -12.47
CA LYS A 249 -14.65 8.77 -12.65
C LYS A 249 -13.86 7.66 -11.95
N CYS A 250 -12.52 7.69 -12.02
CA CYS A 250 -11.68 6.77 -11.26
C CYS A 250 -11.84 6.94 -9.74
N PHE A 251 -11.91 8.19 -9.26
CA PHE A 251 -12.19 8.50 -7.85
C PHE A 251 -13.54 7.94 -7.40
N GLU A 252 -14.60 8.12 -8.20
CA GLU A 252 -15.93 7.56 -7.95
C GLU A 252 -15.92 6.03 -7.92
N ASN A 253 -15.27 5.39 -8.89
CA ASN A 253 -15.21 3.93 -8.97
C ASN A 253 -14.47 3.30 -7.77
N ASN A 254 -13.45 3.98 -7.24
CA ASN A 254 -12.76 3.54 -6.03
C ASN A 254 -13.67 3.61 -4.80
N ASN A 255 -14.45 4.68 -4.66
CA ASN A 255 -15.45 4.82 -3.60
C ASN A 255 -16.56 3.77 -3.74
N TYR A 256 -17.06 3.55 -4.96
CA TYR A 256 -18.05 2.52 -5.26
C TYR A 256 -17.55 1.12 -4.89
N THR A 257 -16.31 0.78 -5.28
CA THR A 257 -15.69 -0.51 -4.95
C THR A 257 -15.56 -0.69 -3.44
N ARG A 258 -15.09 0.34 -2.71
CA ARG A 258 -15.00 0.33 -1.25
C ARG A 258 -16.36 0.09 -0.61
N ASN A 259 -17.39 0.81 -1.06
CA ASN A 259 -18.74 0.72 -0.52
C ASN A 259 -19.33 -0.68 -0.77
N ASN A 260 -19.12 -1.27 -1.94
CA ASN A 260 -19.54 -2.65 -2.24
C ASN A 260 -18.83 -3.69 -1.35
N ILE A 261 -17.55 -3.51 -1.04
CA ILE A 261 -16.83 -4.39 -0.10
C ILE A 261 -17.46 -4.31 1.30
N LEU A 262 -17.82 -3.11 1.78
CA LEU A 262 -18.50 -2.94 3.07
C LEU A 262 -19.88 -3.60 3.09
N VAL A 263 -20.65 -3.53 1.99
CA VAL A 263 -21.91 -4.26 1.86
C VAL A 263 -21.68 -5.77 1.97
N ILE A 264 -20.68 -6.32 1.28
CA ILE A 264 -20.34 -7.74 1.36
C ILE A 264 -19.97 -8.13 2.80
N ILE A 265 -19.20 -7.30 3.51
CA ILE A 265 -18.87 -7.53 4.92
C ILE A 265 -20.13 -7.55 5.79
N ALA A 266 -21.05 -6.60 5.61
CA ALA A 266 -22.30 -6.55 6.36
C ALA A 266 -23.17 -7.81 6.11
N LEU A 267 -23.25 -8.27 4.86
CA LEU A 267 -23.95 -9.51 4.51
C LEU A 267 -23.32 -10.73 5.20
N VAL A 268 -21.99 -10.87 5.16
CA VAL A 268 -21.27 -11.96 5.84
C VAL A 268 -21.52 -11.94 7.34
N LEU A 269 -21.42 -10.77 7.99
CA LEU A 269 -21.69 -10.62 9.43
C LEU A 269 -23.13 -11.01 9.77
N THR A 270 -24.09 -10.64 8.93
CA THR A 270 -25.50 -11.02 9.10
C THR A 270 -25.67 -12.54 9.03
N THR A 271 -25.10 -13.19 8.01
CA THR A 271 -25.16 -14.65 7.85
C THR A 271 -24.52 -15.37 9.04
N LEU A 272 -23.34 -14.95 9.48
CA LEU A 272 -22.67 -15.52 10.66
C LEU A 272 -23.49 -15.30 11.94
N GLY A 273 -24.11 -14.13 12.10
CA GLY A 273 -25.01 -13.82 13.20
C GLY A 273 -26.20 -14.76 13.27
N ILE A 274 -26.87 -14.98 12.13
CA ILE A 274 -28.00 -15.92 12.01
C ILE A 274 -27.56 -17.35 12.33
N ILE A 275 -26.43 -17.82 11.77
CA ILE A 275 -25.87 -19.16 12.06
C ILE A 275 -25.63 -19.33 13.57
N LYS A 276 -25.08 -18.30 14.24
CA LYS A 276 -24.86 -18.32 15.69
C LYS A 276 -26.14 -18.34 16.51
N LEU A 277 -27.20 -17.68 16.06
CA LEU A 277 -28.52 -17.72 16.71
C LEU A 277 -29.19 -19.09 16.59
N MET A 278 -28.99 -19.78 15.46
CA MET A 278 -29.59 -21.09 15.19
C MET A 278 -28.83 -22.26 15.86
N LYS A 279 -27.59 -22.05 16.29
CA LYS A 279 -26.81 -23.10 16.96
C LYS A 279 -27.42 -23.37 18.34
N LYS A 280 -27.96 -24.58 18.56
CA LYS A 280 -28.39 -25.06 19.89
C LYS A 280 -27.19 -25.00 20.85
N GLU A 281 -27.47 -24.62 22.11
CA GLU A 281 -26.46 -24.53 23.18
C GLU A 281 -25.80 -25.87 23.47
#